data_AF-A0A973Y0D8-F1
#
_entry.id   AF-A0A973Y0D8-F1
#
_cell.length_a   1.000
_cell.length_b   1.000
_cell.length_c   1.000
_cell.angle_alpha   90.00
_cell.angle_beta   90.00
_cell.angle_gamma   90.00
#
_symmetry.space_group_name_H-M   'P 1'
#
loop_
_entity.id
_entity.type
_entity.pdbx_description
1 polymer ?
#
loop_
_entity_poly.entity_id
_entity_poly.type
_entity_poly.pdbx_seq_one_letter_code
_entity_poly.pdbx_strand_id
1 'polypeptide(L)'
;MISGKVNTFVWLHKWQGDELRRIARENAAAEAAWVDAERARLGLALDAPTPQAVRLEALALRPGTWPGASHLVEASMRVRLAAPDLAGPWAPFRPSEQEAQRLAGRRPGTPNEQFTDKIAVDIAPDLIASAQLAAYRVSEPVVAQLHAENLIGSGASRSRAARARRAELQAQIYTVGRIAREAITRLILS
;
A
#
# COMPACT_ATOMS: atom_id res chain seq x y z
N MET A 1 18.08 5.40 11.43
CA MET A 1 16.81 5.73 10.73
C MET A 1 17.13 5.87 9.26
N ILE A 2 16.45 5.14 8.38
CA ILE A 2 16.56 5.37 6.93
C ILE A 2 15.80 6.68 6.68
N SER A 3 16.54 7.77 6.45
CA SER A 3 15.96 9.04 6.03
C SER A 3 15.62 8.91 4.55
N GLY A 4 14.32 8.86 4.22
CA GLY A 4 13.83 8.74 2.84
C GLY A 4 12.65 7.78 2.68
N LYS A 5 11.84 7.99 1.63
CA LYS A 5 10.78 7.05 1.24
C LYS A 5 11.39 5.79 0.64
N VAL A 6 10.76 4.64 0.85
CA VAL A 6 11.16 3.37 0.22
C VAL A 6 10.30 3.09 -1.00
N ASN A 7 10.96 2.79 -2.12
CA ASN A 7 10.27 2.34 -3.31
C ASN A 7 9.65 0.97 -3.05
N THR A 8 8.33 0.92 -3.02
CA THR A 8 7.54 -0.24 -2.64
C THR A 8 6.69 -0.68 -3.82
N PHE A 9 6.75 -1.97 -4.15
CA PHE A 9 5.89 -2.55 -5.16
C PHE A 9 4.58 -3.04 -4.55
N VAL A 10 3.47 -2.54 -5.06
CA VAL A 10 2.13 -3.01 -4.67
C VAL A 10 1.49 -3.72 -5.85
N TRP A 11 1.01 -4.93 -5.60
CA TRP A 11 0.27 -5.73 -6.56
C TRP A 11 -1.23 -5.53 -6.38
N LEU A 12 -1.89 -5.13 -7.47
CA LEU A 12 -3.29 -4.69 -7.51
C LEU A 12 -4.12 -5.50 -8.51
N HIS A 13 -5.44 -5.42 -8.37
CA HIS A 13 -6.31 -5.69 -9.50
C HIS A 13 -6.11 -4.63 -10.58
N LYS A 14 -6.25 -5.01 -11.86
CA LYS A 14 -6.07 -4.10 -12.99
C LYS A 14 -6.91 -2.82 -12.87
N TRP A 15 -8.18 -2.95 -12.48
CA TRP A 15 -9.08 -1.79 -12.33
C TRP A 15 -8.59 -0.80 -11.26
N GLN A 16 -8.00 -1.28 -10.16
CA GLN A 16 -7.45 -0.41 -9.11
C GLN A 16 -6.25 0.39 -9.64
N GLY A 17 -5.37 -0.27 -10.40
CA GLY A 17 -4.20 0.38 -10.98
C GLY A 17 -4.58 1.38 -12.07
N ASP A 18 -5.53 1.04 -12.93
CA ASP A 18 -6.04 1.93 -13.98
C ASP A 18 -6.67 3.19 -13.38
N GLU A 19 -7.45 3.04 -12.31
CA GLU A 19 -8.13 4.14 -11.65
C GLU A 19 -7.17 5.03 -10.86
N LEU A 20 -6.22 4.45 -10.13
CA LEU A 20 -5.18 5.23 -9.45
C LEU A 20 -4.36 6.07 -10.44
N ARG A 21 -4.04 5.51 -11.61
CA ARG A 21 -3.36 6.26 -12.69
C ARG A 21 -4.25 7.34 -13.30
N ARG A 22 -5.57 7.12 -13.39
CA ARG A 22 -6.52 8.14 -13.85
C ARG A 22 -6.49 9.35 -12.91
N ILE A 23 -6.70 9.13 -11.61
CA ILE A 23 -6.68 10.19 -10.59
C ILE A 23 -5.33 10.91 -10.60
N ALA A 24 -4.21 10.18 -10.63
CA ALA A 24 -2.88 10.79 -10.65
C ALA A 24 -2.63 11.64 -11.91
N ARG A 25 -3.16 11.24 -13.08
CA ARG A 25 -3.05 12.03 -14.33
C ARG A 25 -3.90 13.29 -14.28
N GLU A 26 -5.10 13.22 -13.70
CA GLU A 26 -5.96 14.39 -13.51
C GLU A 26 -5.32 15.41 -12.58
N ASN A 27 -4.73 14.94 -11.48
CA ASN A 27 -3.97 15.78 -10.56
C ASN A 27 -2.74 16.41 -11.26
N ALA A 28 -2.01 15.64 -12.06
CA ALA A 28 -0.87 16.17 -12.82
C ALA A 28 -1.29 17.21 -13.86
N ALA A 29 -2.44 17.03 -14.52
CA ALA A 29 -2.99 18.01 -15.45
C ALA A 29 -3.44 19.29 -14.73
N ALA A 30 -4.05 19.17 -13.54
CA ALA A 30 -4.41 20.32 -12.71
C ALA A 30 -3.18 21.08 -12.19
N GLU A 31 -2.13 20.37 -11.76
CA GLU A 31 -0.83 20.97 -11.40
C GLU A 31 -0.25 21.75 -12.60
N ALA A 32 -0.25 21.15 -13.79
CA ALA A 32 0.25 21.80 -15.01
C ALA A 32 -0.54 23.08 -15.34
N ALA A 33 -1.88 23.03 -15.29
CA ALA A 33 -2.72 24.19 -15.53
C ALA A 33 -2.47 25.32 -14.52
N TRP A 34 -2.25 24.98 -13.24
CA TRP A 34 -1.87 25.95 -12.22
C TRP A 34 -0.50 26.58 -12.50
N VAL A 35 0.50 25.77 -12.87
CA VAL A 35 1.84 26.27 -13.24
C VAL A 35 1.75 27.21 -14.44
N ASP A 36 0.96 26.88 -15.46
CA ASP A 36 0.76 27.73 -16.63
C ASP A 36 0.07 29.05 -16.28
N ALA A 37 -0.92 29.03 -15.38
CA ALA A 37 -1.55 30.24 -14.85
C ALA A 37 -0.56 31.14 -14.11
N GLU A 38 0.32 30.57 -13.27
CA GLU A 38 1.38 31.33 -12.59
C GLU A 38 2.40 31.90 -13.56
N ARG A 39 2.77 31.16 -14.61
CA ARG A 39 3.64 31.67 -15.67
C ARG A 39 3.02 32.85 -16.41
N ALA A 40 1.73 32.77 -16.74
CA ALA A 40 0.99 33.84 -17.38
C ALA A 40 0.90 35.08 -16.47
N ARG A 41 0.66 34.89 -15.17
CA ARG A 41 0.62 35.98 -14.17
C ARG A 41 1.96 36.72 -14.07
N LEU A 42 3.07 36.02 -14.27
CA LEU A 42 4.42 36.57 -14.30
C LEU A 42 4.81 37.16 -15.66
N GLY A 43 3.94 37.11 -16.67
CA GLY A 43 4.21 37.64 -18.01
C GLY A 43 5.29 36.87 -18.78
N LEU A 44 5.47 35.58 -18.49
CA LEU A 44 6.51 34.76 -19.10
C LEU A 44 6.13 34.31 -20.51
N ALA A 45 7.10 34.28 -21.41
CA ALA A 45 6.94 33.69 -22.73
C ALA A 45 6.68 32.16 -22.66
N LEU A 46 6.10 31.60 -23.71
CA LEU A 46 5.72 30.17 -23.78
C LEU A 46 6.94 29.24 -23.69
N ASP A 47 8.08 29.65 -24.22
CA ASP A 47 9.34 28.93 -24.23
C ASP A 47 10.24 29.23 -23.01
N ALA A 48 9.91 30.26 -22.24
CA ALA A 48 10.67 30.62 -21.05
C ALA A 48 10.56 29.51 -19.97
N PRO A 49 11.66 29.15 -19.30
CA PRO A 49 11.63 28.12 -18.26
C PRO A 49 10.78 28.56 -17.06
N THR A 50 10.06 27.62 -16.44
CA THR A 50 9.30 27.90 -15.21
C THR A 50 10.24 28.34 -14.08
N PRO A 51 9.99 29.51 -13.44
CA PRO A 51 10.83 30.02 -12.37
C PRO A 51 10.96 29.02 -11.21
N GLN A 52 12.12 29.03 -10.55
CA GLN A 52 12.39 28.13 -9.43
C GLN A 52 11.35 28.27 -8.31
N ALA A 53 10.93 29.50 -7.99
CA ALA A 53 9.93 29.75 -6.96
C ALA A 53 8.60 29.01 -7.23
N VAL A 54 8.07 29.11 -8.46
CA VAL A 54 6.83 28.42 -8.88
C VAL A 54 7.00 26.89 -8.81
N ARG A 55 8.16 26.38 -9.24
CA ARG A 55 8.45 24.93 -9.16
C ARG A 55 8.50 24.42 -7.71
N LEU A 56 9.11 25.20 -6.81
CA LEU A 56 9.19 24.86 -5.38
C LEU A 56 7.81 24.93 -4.71
N GLU A 57 7.00 25.92 -5.08
CA GLU A 57 5.62 26.05 -4.60
C GLU A 57 4.75 24.89 -5.07
N ALA A 58 4.77 24.56 -6.37
CA ALA A 58 4.07 23.39 -6.90
C ALA A 58 4.47 22.10 -6.17
N LEU A 59 5.78 21.90 -5.94
CA LEU A 59 6.29 20.75 -5.20
C LEU A 59 5.76 20.70 -3.76
N ALA A 60 5.66 21.85 -3.08
CA ALA A 60 5.14 21.94 -1.73
C ALA A 60 3.62 21.70 -1.66
N LEU A 61 2.85 22.16 -2.66
CA LEU A 61 1.41 21.99 -2.74
C LEU A 61 1.00 20.57 -3.15
N ARG A 62 1.83 19.88 -3.95
CA ARG A 62 1.50 18.59 -4.56
C ARG A 62 0.95 17.54 -3.59
N PRO A 63 1.51 17.28 -2.40
CA PRO A 63 1.01 16.23 -1.52
C PRO A 63 -0.44 16.43 -1.07
N GLY A 64 -0.92 17.68 -0.96
CA GLY A 64 -2.27 18.00 -0.51
C GLY A 64 -3.23 18.42 -1.64
N THR A 65 -2.72 19.08 -2.68
CA THR A 65 -3.55 19.69 -3.73
C THR A 65 -3.66 18.79 -4.96
N TRP A 66 -2.53 18.20 -5.38
CA TRP A 66 -2.44 17.35 -6.57
C TRP A 66 -1.70 16.06 -6.26
N PRO A 67 -2.22 15.23 -5.33
CA PRO A 67 -1.50 14.07 -4.86
C PRO A 67 -1.28 13.07 -6.00
N GLY A 68 0.00 12.79 -6.29
CA GLY A 68 0.39 11.67 -7.16
C GLY A 68 0.11 10.31 -6.51
N ALA A 69 0.27 9.22 -7.27
CA ALA A 69 -0.03 7.85 -6.81
C ALA A 69 0.64 7.48 -5.47
N SER A 70 1.92 7.84 -5.26
CA SER A 70 2.62 7.61 -3.99
C SER A 70 1.93 8.31 -2.80
N HIS A 71 1.50 9.56 -2.97
CA HIS A 71 0.82 10.33 -1.92
C HIS A 71 -0.57 9.74 -1.64
N LEU A 72 -1.32 9.40 -2.68
CA LEU A 72 -2.63 8.78 -2.58
C LEU A 72 -2.58 7.45 -1.82
N VAL A 73 -1.64 6.56 -2.18
CA VAL A 73 -1.48 5.26 -1.52
C VAL A 73 -1.03 5.45 -0.07
N GLU A 74 -0.05 6.32 0.19
CA GLU A 74 0.44 6.56 1.54
C GLU A 74 -0.67 7.11 2.46
N ALA A 75 -1.41 8.13 2.01
CA ALA A 75 -2.52 8.71 2.77
C ALA A 75 -3.61 7.67 3.04
N SER A 76 -3.99 6.91 2.02
CA SER A 76 -5.03 5.87 2.14
C SER A 76 -4.60 4.74 3.07
N MET A 77 -3.32 4.35 3.05
CA MET A 77 -2.78 3.35 3.97
C MET A 77 -2.82 3.83 5.42
N ARG A 78 -2.53 5.13 5.68
CA ARG A 78 -2.67 5.71 7.03
C ARG A 78 -4.11 5.60 7.53
N VAL A 79 -5.08 5.96 6.69
CA VAL A 79 -6.51 5.82 7.01
C VAL A 79 -6.87 4.35 7.27
N ARG A 80 -6.39 3.44 6.42
CA ARG A 80 -6.69 2.00 6.56
C ARG A 80 -6.12 1.41 7.85
N LEU A 81 -4.90 1.80 8.24
CA LEU A 81 -4.26 1.35 9.48
C LEU A 81 -4.89 1.96 10.73
N ALA A 82 -5.55 3.11 10.61
CA ALA A 82 -6.32 3.71 11.69
C ALA A 82 -7.71 3.08 11.87
N ALA A 83 -8.14 2.17 10.99
CA ALA A 83 -9.43 1.51 11.13
C ALA A 83 -9.42 0.47 12.27
N PRO A 84 -10.55 0.27 13.00
CA PRO A 84 -10.58 -0.50 14.25
C PRO A 84 -10.03 -1.92 14.19
N ASP A 85 -10.10 -2.58 13.05
CA ASP A 85 -9.63 -3.95 12.85
C ASP A 85 -8.10 -4.06 12.67
N LEU A 86 -7.45 -2.94 12.32
CA LEU A 86 -5.99 -2.84 12.18
C LEU A 86 -5.35 -1.87 13.17
N ALA A 87 -6.15 -1.04 13.84
CA ALA A 87 -5.71 -0.04 14.79
C ALA A 87 -5.35 -0.73 16.12
N GLY A 88 -4.06 -0.91 16.35
CA GLY A 88 -3.53 -1.34 17.63
C GLY A 88 -3.28 -0.16 18.58
N PRO A 89 -3.04 -0.49 19.85
CA PRO A 89 -1.64 -0.62 20.21
C PRO A 89 -1.20 -2.07 20.01
N TRP A 90 -0.35 -2.28 19.03
CA TRP A 90 0.26 -3.59 18.78
C TRP A 90 1.54 -3.72 19.59
N ALA A 91 1.72 -4.84 20.30
CA ALA A 91 3.01 -5.17 20.89
C ALA A 91 4.07 -5.23 19.77
N PRO A 92 5.24 -4.56 19.92
CA PRO A 92 6.27 -4.55 18.90
C PRO A 92 6.78 -5.96 18.61
N PHE A 93 7.47 -6.13 17.49
CA PHE A 93 8.12 -7.41 17.18
C PHE A 93 9.14 -7.78 18.26
N ARG A 94 9.10 -9.03 18.69
CA ARG A 94 10.23 -9.66 19.38
C ARG A 94 11.40 -9.83 18.40
N PRO A 95 12.65 -9.88 18.88
CA PRO A 95 13.81 -10.08 18.00
C PRO A 95 13.67 -11.31 17.08
N SER A 96 13.19 -12.43 17.61
CA SER A 96 12.95 -13.65 16.82
C SER A 96 11.85 -13.48 15.75
N GLU A 97 10.79 -12.73 16.06
CA GLU A 97 9.72 -12.43 15.11
C GLU A 97 10.25 -11.54 13.98
N GLN A 98 11.10 -10.57 14.31
CA GLN A 98 11.75 -9.67 13.35
C GLN A 98 12.70 -10.43 12.41
N GLU A 99 13.52 -11.35 12.93
CA GLU A 99 14.36 -12.22 12.10
C GLU A 99 13.52 -13.12 11.21
N ALA A 100 12.44 -13.70 11.75
CA ALA A 100 11.49 -14.49 10.94
C ALA A 100 10.84 -13.65 9.84
N GLN A 101 10.71 -12.32 10.02
CA GLN A 101 10.20 -11.45 8.96
C GLN A 101 11.13 -11.40 7.74
N ARG A 102 12.45 -11.59 7.93
CA ARG A 102 13.48 -11.50 6.88
C ARG A 102 13.57 -12.76 6.02
N LEU A 103 13.03 -13.89 6.48
CA LEU A 103 13.09 -15.15 5.73
C LEU A 103 12.32 -15.02 4.41
N ALA A 104 13.02 -15.31 3.32
CA ALA A 104 12.43 -15.38 1.99
C ALA A 104 11.51 -16.60 1.89
N GLY A 105 10.21 -16.38 1.69
CA GLY A 105 9.24 -17.46 1.56
C GLY A 105 7.81 -16.96 1.40
N ARG A 106 6.95 -17.82 0.83
CA ARG A 106 5.51 -17.58 0.77
C ARG A 106 4.95 -17.70 2.19
N ARG A 107 4.69 -16.57 2.85
CA ARG A 107 3.93 -16.58 4.09
C ARG A 107 2.53 -17.16 3.82
N PRO A 108 1.92 -17.88 4.77
CA PRO A 108 0.51 -18.21 4.69
C PRO A 108 -0.23 -16.88 4.58
N GLY A 109 -1.08 -16.67 3.58
CA GLY A 109 -1.89 -15.44 3.54
C GLY A 109 -2.16 -14.77 2.20
N THR A 110 -1.88 -15.44 1.08
CA THR A 110 -2.50 -15.02 -0.17
C THR A 110 -3.54 -16.06 -0.56
N PRO A 111 -4.83 -15.70 -0.56
CA PRO A 111 -5.85 -16.42 -1.33
C PRO A 111 -5.37 -16.63 -2.78
N ASN A 112 -6.02 -17.51 -3.53
CA ASN A 112 -5.78 -17.67 -4.98
C ASN A 112 -6.25 -16.44 -5.81
N GLU A 113 -6.10 -15.24 -5.27
CA GLU A 113 -6.35 -13.99 -5.98
C GLU A 113 -5.16 -13.69 -6.89
N GLN A 114 -5.45 -13.46 -8.17
CA GLN A 114 -4.46 -13.08 -9.16
C GLN A 114 -4.42 -11.55 -9.27
N PHE A 115 -3.30 -10.97 -8.87
CA PHE A 115 -3.01 -9.55 -9.04
C PHE A 115 -2.08 -9.39 -10.25
N THR A 116 -2.58 -8.77 -11.30
CA THR A 116 -1.89 -8.69 -12.59
C THR A 116 -1.21 -7.35 -12.81
N ASP A 117 -1.54 -6.34 -11.99
CA ASP A 117 -0.96 -5.01 -12.11
C ASP A 117 0.01 -4.74 -10.97
N LYS A 118 1.19 -4.21 -11.31
CA LYS A 118 2.26 -3.91 -10.38
C LYS A 118 2.59 -2.44 -10.50
N ILE A 119 2.41 -1.70 -9.41
CA ILE A 119 2.77 -0.29 -9.34
C ILE A 119 3.96 -0.10 -8.39
N ALA A 120 4.83 0.84 -8.73
CA ALA A 120 5.90 1.32 -7.86
C ALA A 120 5.41 2.61 -7.18
N VAL A 121 5.44 2.63 -5.85
CA VAL A 121 5.06 3.80 -5.06
C VAL A 121 6.08 4.03 -3.96
N ASP A 122 6.34 5.29 -3.65
CA ASP A 122 7.25 5.68 -2.59
C ASP A 122 6.46 5.86 -1.30
N ILE A 123 6.75 5.03 -0.30
CA ILE A 123 6.02 5.00 0.97
C ILE A 123 6.99 5.25 2.11
N ALA A 124 6.54 5.98 3.13
CA ALA A 124 7.32 6.22 4.34
C ALA A 124 7.67 4.89 5.06
N PRO A 125 8.93 4.65 5.47
CA PRO A 125 9.35 3.37 6.05
C PRO A 125 8.63 3.01 7.36
N ASP A 126 8.28 4.01 8.17
CA ASP A 126 7.49 3.88 9.39
C ASP A 126 6.08 3.37 9.11
N LEU A 127 5.47 3.81 8.01
CA LEU A 127 4.15 3.33 7.59
C LEU A 127 4.21 1.87 7.13
N ILE A 128 5.26 1.48 6.39
CA ILE A 128 5.49 0.09 6.01
C ILE A 128 5.72 -0.78 7.25
N ALA A 129 6.54 -0.33 8.20
CA ALA A 129 6.80 -1.05 9.45
C ALA A 129 5.49 -1.22 10.27
N SER A 130 4.68 -0.17 10.34
CA SER A 130 3.36 -0.22 11.00
C SER A 130 2.42 -1.20 10.31
N ALA A 131 2.37 -1.20 8.97
CA ALA A 131 1.57 -2.15 8.20
C ALA A 131 2.04 -3.60 8.38
N GLN A 132 3.35 -3.84 8.43
CA GLN A 132 3.92 -5.16 8.69
C GLN A 132 3.55 -5.65 10.09
N LEU A 133 3.65 -4.79 11.10
CA LEU A 133 3.31 -5.14 12.47
C LEU A 133 1.82 -5.45 12.64
N ALA A 134 0.95 -4.57 12.11
CA ALA A 134 -0.49 -4.78 12.14
C ALA A 134 -0.87 -6.08 11.40
N ALA A 135 -0.35 -6.28 10.19
CA ALA A 135 -0.60 -7.49 9.42
C ALA A 135 -0.18 -8.75 10.19
N TYR A 136 0.97 -8.71 10.88
CA TYR A 136 1.44 -9.84 11.68
C TYR A 136 0.52 -10.12 12.86
N ARG A 137 0.25 -9.12 13.71
CA ARG A 137 -0.51 -9.31 14.96
C ARG A 137 -1.96 -9.71 14.70
N VAL A 138 -2.60 -9.09 13.71
CA VAL A 138 -3.97 -9.45 13.32
C VAL A 138 -4.05 -10.88 12.77
N SER A 139 -3.01 -11.34 12.07
CA SER A 139 -2.98 -12.67 11.46
C SER A 139 -2.47 -13.77 12.37
N GLU A 140 -1.81 -13.43 13.48
CA GLU A 140 -1.23 -14.38 14.45
C GLU A 140 -2.19 -15.50 14.87
N PRO A 141 -3.43 -15.21 15.33
CA PRO A 141 -4.37 -16.27 15.72
C PRO A 141 -4.78 -17.18 14.55
N VAL A 142 -4.93 -16.63 13.34
CA VAL A 142 -5.30 -17.37 12.14
C VAL A 142 -4.17 -18.31 11.71
N VAL A 143 -2.92 -17.84 11.79
CA VAL A 143 -1.74 -18.65 11.50
C VAL A 143 -1.57 -19.76 12.54
N ALA A 144 -1.79 -19.47 13.82
CA ALA A 144 -1.79 -20.49 14.87
C ALA A 144 -2.85 -21.58 14.61
N GLN A 145 -4.04 -21.19 14.14
CA GLN A 145 -5.08 -22.12 13.76
C GLN A 145 -4.70 -22.99 12.54
N LEU A 146 -4.06 -22.42 11.52
CA LEU A 146 -3.52 -23.19 10.39
C LEU A 146 -2.51 -24.26 10.84
N HIS A 147 -1.67 -23.94 11.82
CA HIS A 147 -0.74 -24.91 12.43
C HIS A 147 -1.49 -25.99 13.22
N ALA A 148 -2.43 -25.60 14.08
CA ALA A 148 -3.19 -26.51 14.92
C ALA A 148 -4.00 -27.53 14.10
N GLU A 149 -4.56 -27.11 12.96
CA GLU A 149 -5.33 -27.97 12.05
C GLU A 149 -4.44 -28.73 11.04
N ASN A 150 -3.10 -28.62 11.14
CA ASN A 150 -2.14 -29.23 10.21
C ASN A 150 -2.42 -28.89 8.72
N LEU A 151 -2.78 -27.64 8.47
CA LEU A 151 -3.18 -27.13 7.14
C LEU A 151 -2.02 -26.48 6.37
N ILE A 152 -0.80 -26.52 6.90
CA ILE A 152 0.42 -26.00 6.30
C ILE A 152 1.57 -27.00 6.45
N GLY A 153 2.46 -27.07 5.45
CA GLY A 153 3.55 -28.04 5.39
C GLY A 153 3.32 -29.19 4.40
N SER A 154 4.23 -30.16 4.39
CA SER A 154 4.19 -31.32 3.51
C SER A 154 3.01 -32.24 3.85
N GLY A 155 2.20 -32.59 2.84
CA GLY A 155 1.02 -33.45 3.04
C GLY A 155 -0.22 -32.76 3.62
N ALA A 156 -0.16 -31.45 3.90
CA ALA A 156 -1.32 -30.67 4.30
C ALA A 156 -2.39 -30.60 3.19
N SER A 157 -3.66 -30.37 3.55
CA SER A 157 -4.75 -30.10 2.60
C SER A 157 -4.98 -31.20 1.54
N ARG A 158 -4.78 -32.47 1.91
CA ARG A 158 -4.98 -33.62 1.01
C ARG A 158 -6.43 -33.85 0.61
N SER A 159 -7.38 -33.53 1.49
CA SER A 159 -8.82 -33.63 1.21
C SER A 159 -9.38 -32.31 0.66
N ARG A 160 -10.53 -32.40 -0.04
CA ARG A 160 -11.26 -31.20 -0.51
C ARG A 160 -11.67 -30.31 0.67
N ALA A 161 -12.15 -30.90 1.75
CA ALA A 161 -12.53 -30.18 2.97
C ALA A 161 -11.34 -29.43 3.58
N ALA A 162 -10.17 -30.07 3.69
CA ALA A 162 -8.98 -29.42 4.21
C ALA A 162 -8.48 -28.27 3.32
N ARG A 163 -8.59 -28.38 1.99
CA ARG A 163 -8.29 -27.27 1.07
C ARG A 163 -9.24 -26.10 1.25
N ALA A 164 -10.54 -26.38 1.36
CA ALA A 164 -11.56 -25.35 1.59
C ALA A 164 -11.31 -24.63 2.92
N ARG A 165 -11.07 -25.40 4.00
CA ARG A 165 -10.76 -24.86 5.32
C ARG A 165 -9.49 -24.02 5.34
N ARG A 166 -8.43 -24.49 4.67
CA ARG A 166 -7.20 -23.71 4.49
C ARG A 166 -7.48 -22.40 3.75
N ALA A 167 -8.24 -22.43 2.66
CA ALA A 167 -8.55 -21.23 1.89
C ALA A 167 -9.36 -20.22 2.71
N GLU A 168 -10.32 -20.69 3.51
CA GLU A 168 -11.11 -19.86 4.43
C GLU A 168 -10.22 -19.16 5.47
N LEU A 169 -9.30 -19.89 6.12
CA LEU A 169 -8.36 -19.30 7.07
C LEU A 169 -7.38 -18.35 6.37
N GLN A 170 -6.84 -18.74 5.22
CA GLN A 170 -5.92 -17.88 4.46
C GLN A 170 -6.58 -16.56 4.00
N ALA A 171 -7.88 -16.56 3.74
CA ALA A 171 -8.65 -15.35 3.41
C ALA A 171 -8.80 -14.39 4.59
N GLN A 172 -8.52 -14.80 5.82
CA GLN A 172 -8.53 -13.94 7.01
C GLN A 172 -7.15 -13.34 7.32
N ILE A 173 -6.09 -13.82 6.67
CA ILE A 173 -4.74 -13.32 6.90
C ILE A 173 -4.56 -11.97 6.21
N TYR A 174 -3.94 -11.06 6.96
CA TYR A 174 -3.48 -9.77 6.46
C TYR A 174 -2.05 -9.84 5.94
N THR A 175 -1.84 -9.16 4.81
CA THR A 175 -0.52 -8.88 4.26
C THR A 175 -0.41 -7.39 4.01
N VAL A 176 0.81 -6.85 3.94
CA VAL A 176 1.01 -5.43 3.55
C VAL A 176 0.34 -5.14 2.20
N GLY A 177 0.43 -6.06 1.24
CA GLY A 177 -0.24 -5.94 -0.04
C GLY A 177 -1.77 -5.90 0.06
N ARG A 178 -2.37 -6.71 0.94
CA ARG A 178 -3.81 -6.64 1.21
C ARG A 178 -4.21 -5.31 1.82
N ILE A 179 -3.48 -4.83 2.82
CA ILE A 179 -3.72 -3.53 3.46
C ILE A 179 -3.69 -2.41 2.42
N ALA A 180 -2.66 -2.40 1.56
CA ALA A 180 -2.54 -1.42 0.48
C ALA A 180 -3.70 -1.52 -0.52
N ARG A 181 -4.11 -2.72 -0.94
CA ARG A 181 -5.27 -2.91 -1.83
C ARG A 181 -6.57 -2.43 -1.21
N GLU A 182 -6.85 -2.77 0.04
CA GLU A 182 -8.05 -2.31 0.74
C GLU A 182 -8.06 -0.80 0.91
N ALA A 183 -6.91 -0.20 1.20
CA ALA A 183 -6.74 1.25 1.25
C ALA A 183 -7.08 1.90 -0.11
N ILE A 184 -6.54 1.36 -1.21
CA ILE A 184 -6.79 1.86 -2.57
C ILE A 184 -8.26 1.66 -2.98
N THR A 185 -8.87 0.52 -2.66
CA THR A 185 -10.30 0.31 -2.90
C THR A 185 -11.15 1.37 -2.21
N ARG A 186 -10.84 1.71 -0.96
CA ARG A 186 -11.58 2.75 -0.22
C ARG A 186 -11.41 4.13 -0.84
N LEU A 187 -10.21 4.48 -1.29
CA LEU A 187 -9.92 5.73 -1.99
C LEU A 187 -10.71 5.84 -3.31
N ILE A 188 -10.81 4.75 -4.07
CA ILE A 188 -11.48 4.75 -5.37
C ILE A 188 -13.00 4.84 -5.23
N LEU A 189 -13.54 4.24 -4.17
CA LEU A 189 -14.99 4.15 -3.94
C LEU A 189 -15.56 5.25 -3.05
N SER A 190 -14.72 6.16 -2.53
CA SER A 190 -15.13 7.34 -1.76
C SER A 190 -15.52 8.49 -2.67
#